data_AF-A0A412SV01-F1
#
_entry.id   AF-A0A412SV01-F1
#
_cell.length_a   1.000
_cell.length_b   1.000
_cell.length_c   1.000
_cell.angle_alpha   90.00
_cell.angle_beta   90.00
_cell.angle_gamma   90.00
#
_symmetry.space_group_name_H-M   'P 1'
#
loop_
_entity.id
_entity.type
_entity.pdbx_description
1 polymer ?
#
loop_
_entity_poly.entity_id
_entity_poly.type
_entity_poly.pdbx_seq_one_letter_code
_entity_poly.pdbx_strand_id
1 'polypeptide(L)'
;MRNCICEVGSWQLMRPVGHIISSVFHAGDATTAVVMYHAACEMLEGCCPRAERVLEEAEPDALAYLDFPRSHWKRLRTNNVQERANREIKRRSRVVQVFPSEKSLLRLVGAVLCDQAEAWSDSHYFSERKMAEMHNAELRKGASGCHDWTELEETARKMVESSFELADRVDST
;
A
#
# COMPACT_ATOMS: atom_id res chain seq x y z
N MET A 1 -0.91 -12.77 1.45
CA MET A 1 -0.23 -11.56 0.97
C MET A 1 1.13 -11.53 1.65
N ARG A 2 2.21 -11.78 0.92
CA ARG A 2 3.57 -11.68 1.47
C ARG A 2 3.84 -10.19 1.75
N ASN A 3 4.39 -9.88 2.91
CA ASN A 3 4.69 -8.51 3.33
C ASN A 3 6.20 -8.30 3.18
N CYS A 4 6.64 -7.38 2.33
CA CYS A 4 8.07 -7.18 2.08
C CYS A 4 8.85 -6.85 3.37
N ILE A 5 8.22 -6.13 4.32
CA ILE A 5 8.83 -5.76 5.60
C ILE A 5 9.12 -7.01 6.46
N CYS A 6 8.30 -8.06 6.35
CA CYS A 6 8.54 -9.32 7.06
C CYS A 6 9.73 -10.11 6.48
N GLU A 7 10.08 -9.89 5.22
CA GLU A 7 11.16 -10.60 4.51
C GLU A 7 12.54 -9.93 4.66
N VAL A 8 12.59 -8.72 5.21
CA VAL A 8 13.83 -7.97 5.48
C VAL A 8 14.78 -8.75 6.40
N GLY A 9 14.25 -9.55 7.33
CA GLY A 9 15.03 -10.45 8.20
C GLY A 9 15.88 -9.75 9.27
N SER A 10 16.25 -8.48 9.10
CA SER A 10 16.94 -7.64 10.08
C SER A 10 15.99 -6.61 10.69
N TRP A 11 15.81 -6.65 12.01
CA TRP A 11 14.93 -5.72 12.72
C TRP A 11 15.36 -4.24 12.56
N GLN A 12 16.67 -3.99 12.45
CA GLN A 12 17.23 -2.65 12.23
C GLN A 12 16.83 -2.07 10.86
N LEU A 13 16.74 -2.93 9.83
CA LEU A 13 16.39 -2.49 8.47
C LEU A 13 14.88 -2.42 8.23
N MET A 14 14.05 -3.05 9.07
CA MET A 14 12.59 -3.05 8.87
C MET A 14 11.98 -1.65 8.83
N ARG A 15 12.46 -0.74 9.67
CA ARG A 15 11.98 0.65 9.73
C ARG A 15 12.44 1.50 8.54
N PRO A 16 13.74 1.53 8.17
CA PRO A 16 14.17 2.19 6.95
C PRO A 16 13.46 1.71 5.70
N VAL A 17 13.35 0.38 5.51
CA VAL A 17 12.61 -0.21 4.37
C VAL A 17 11.14 0.24 4.39
N GLY A 18 10.50 0.26 5.56
CA GLY A 18 9.14 0.78 5.70
C GLY A 18 8.99 2.25 5.28
N HIS A 19 9.98 3.10 5.58
CA HIS A 19 9.96 4.51 5.17
C HIS A 19 10.15 4.70 3.66
N ILE A 20 11.06 3.94 3.05
CA ILE A 20 11.27 3.93 1.60
C ILE A 20 9.97 3.56 0.89
N ILE A 21 9.36 2.43 1.26
CA ILE A 21 8.12 1.98 0.64
C ILE A 21 6.98 2.97 0.90
N SER A 22 6.93 3.58 2.09
CA SER A 22 5.99 4.65 2.37
C SER A 22 6.19 5.84 1.44
N SER A 23 7.42 6.29 1.17
CA SER A 23 7.67 7.45 0.31
C SER A 23 7.21 7.21 -1.12
N VAL A 24 7.45 6.01 -1.67
CA VAL A 24 6.93 5.57 -2.98
C VAL A 24 5.41 5.74 -3.05
N PHE A 25 4.68 5.22 -2.05
CA PHE A 25 3.21 5.30 -2.03
C PHE A 25 2.65 6.70 -1.70
N HIS A 26 3.49 7.66 -1.32
CA HIS A 26 3.12 9.06 -1.11
C HIS A 26 3.53 9.97 -2.28
N ALA A 27 4.11 9.41 -3.36
CA ALA A 27 4.43 10.15 -4.56
C ALA A 27 3.24 10.94 -5.11
N GLY A 28 3.54 12.11 -5.69
CA GLY A 28 2.53 13.07 -6.15
C GLY A 28 1.86 12.68 -7.46
N ASP A 29 2.50 11.83 -8.25
CA ASP A 29 2.11 11.47 -9.60
C ASP A 29 2.47 10.01 -9.90
N ALA A 30 1.84 9.46 -10.94
CA ALA A 30 1.96 8.04 -11.27
C ALA A 30 3.34 7.68 -11.82
N THR A 31 3.91 8.55 -12.66
CA THR A 31 5.24 8.34 -13.25
C THR A 31 6.31 8.27 -12.16
N THR A 32 6.35 9.25 -11.26
CA THR A 32 7.26 9.27 -10.11
C THR A 32 7.03 8.07 -9.20
N ALA A 33 5.78 7.66 -8.95
CA ALA A 33 5.50 6.48 -8.15
C ALA A 33 6.12 5.21 -8.74
N VAL A 34 5.99 5.01 -10.07
CA VAL A 34 6.60 3.87 -10.79
C VAL A 34 8.13 3.93 -10.71
N VAL A 35 8.73 5.07 -11.05
CA VAL A 35 10.20 5.21 -11.05
C VAL A 35 10.77 5.06 -9.64
N MET A 36 10.13 5.62 -8.62
CA MET A 36 10.51 5.42 -7.22
C MET A 36 10.36 3.96 -6.78
N TYR A 37 9.36 3.23 -7.29
CA TYR A 37 9.18 1.81 -7.00
C TYR A 37 10.35 0.99 -7.53
N HIS A 38 10.77 1.21 -8.79
CA HIS A 38 11.92 0.53 -9.38
C HIS A 38 13.23 0.90 -8.67
N ALA A 39 13.44 2.18 -8.35
CA ALA A 39 14.59 2.61 -7.56
C ALA A 39 14.63 1.97 -6.16
N ALA A 40 13.46 1.76 -5.53
CA ALA A 40 13.37 1.03 -4.27
C ALA A 40 13.73 -0.46 -4.42
N CYS A 41 13.32 -1.12 -5.50
CA CYS A 41 13.73 -2.49 -5.79
C CYS A 41 15.25 -2.60 -5.98
N GLU A 42 15.85 -1.74 -6.82
CA GLU A 42 17.30 -1.70 -7.05
C GLU A 42 18.09 -1.57 -5.74
N MET A 43 17.68 -0.67 -4.86
CA MET A 43 18.35 -0.48 -3.57
C MET A 43 18.20 -1.68 -2.64
N LEU A 44 17.02 -2.32 -2.64
CA LEU A 44 16.75 -3.49 -1.81
C LEU A 44 17.45 -4.75 -2.32
N GLU A 45 17.82 -4.82 -3.59
CA GLU A 45 18.59 -5.94 -4.15
C GLU A 45 19.90 -6.13 -3.38
N GLY A 46 20.59 -5.02 -3.06
CA GLY A 46 21.88 -5.06 -2.36
C GLY A 46 21.80 -5.42 -0.87
N CYS A 47 20.76 -4.98 -0.16
CA CYS A 47 20.67 -5.16 1.30
C CYS A 47 19.65 -6.21 1.75
N CYS A 48 18.57 -6.43 0.98
CA CYS A 48 17.43 -7.27 1.36
C CYS A 48 16.83 -8.04 0.14
N PRO A 49 17.56 -8.99 -0.47
CA PRO A 49 17.14 -9.65 -1.72
C PRO A 49 15.78 -10.37 -1.66
N ARG A 50 15.35 -10.82 -0.48
CA ARG A 50 14.02 -11.44 -0.30
C ARG A 50 12.89 -10.41 -0.31
N ALA A 51 13.15 -9.23 0.27
CA ALA A 51 12.18 -8.15 0.29
C ALA A 51 12.02 -7.52 -1.10
N GLU A 52 13.14 -7.35 -1.81
CA GLU A 52 13.18 -6.95 -3.22
C GLU A 52 12.32 -7.86 -4.09
N ARG A 53 12.56 -9.18 -4.09
CA ARG A 53 11.77 -10.13 -4.87
C ARG A 53 10.27 -10.05 -4.60
N VAL A 54 9.88 -9.86 -3.33
CA VAL A 54 8.47 -9.70 -2.98
C VAL A 54 7.88 -8.41 -3.55
N LEU A 55 8.65 -7.33 -3.62
CA LEU A 55 8.21 -6.07 -4.24
C LEU A 55 8.16 -6.20 -5.76
N GLU A 56 9.18 -6.77 -6.39
CA GLU A 56 9.21 -6.98 -7.84
C GLU A 56 8.01 -7.85 -8.29
N GLU A 57 7.78 -9.00 -7.64
CA GLU A 57 6.63 -9.86 -7.91
C GLU A 57 5.27 -9.14 -7.70
N ALA A 58 5.22 -8.19 -6.77
CA ALA A 58 3.99 -7.49 -6.40
C ALA A 58 3.74 -6.22 -7.21
N GLU A 59 4.66 -5.76 -8.07
CA GLU A 59 4.56 -4.47 -8.76
C GLU A 59 3.19 -4.25 -9.45
N PRO A 60 2.64 -5.21 -10.23
CA PRO A 60 1.36 -4.99 -10.92
C PRO A 60 0.21 -4.73 -9.95
N ASP A 61 0.17 -5.47 -8.83
CA ASP A 61 -0.85 -5.33 -7.81
C ASP A 61 -0.63 -4.09 -6.93
N ALA A 62 0.64 -3.80 -6.62
CA ALA A 62 1.04 -2.69 -5.76
C ALA A 62 0.79 -1.33 -6.42
N LEU A 63 0.92 -1.24 -7.75
CA LEU A 63 0.77 0.00 -8.52
C LEU A 63 -0.57 0.13 -9.24
N ALA A 64 -1.43 -0.90 -9.24
CA ALA A 64 -2.75 -0.88 -9.88
C ALA A 64 -3.65 0.30 -9.45
N TYR A 65 -3.46 0.84 -8.24
CA TYR A 65 -4.23 2.00 -7.77
C TYR A 65 -3.96 3.28 -8.57
N LEU A 66 -2.85 3.37 -9.30
CA LEU A 66 -2.48 4.54 -10.11
C LEU A 66 -3.41 4.76 -11.30
N ASP A 67 -4.10 3.70 -11.76
CA ASP A 67 -5.10 3.77 -12.84
C ASP A 67 -6.40 4.50 -12.42
N PHE A 68 -6.56 4.78 -11.13
CA PHE A 68 -7.72 5.45 -10.57
C PHE A 68 -7.45 6.95 -10.36
N PRO A 69 -8.51 7.77 -10.21
CA PRO A 69 -8.32 9.18 -9.91
C PRO A 69 -7.53 9.38 -8.61
N ARG A 70 -6.62 10.35 -8.60
CA ARG A 70 -5.74 10.65 -7.44
C ARG A 70 -6.49 10.84 -6.12
N SER A 71 -7.71 11.35 -6.16
CA SER A 71 -8.59 11.49 -4.99
C SER A 71 -8.87 10.17 -4.26
N HIS A 72 -8.73 9.04 -4.95
CA HIS A 72 -9.03 7.71 -4.42
C HIS A 72 -7.80 6.89 -4.06
N TRP A 73 -6.60 7.29 -4.49
CA TRP A 73 -5.35 6.55 -4.26
C TRP A 73 -5.14 6.14 -2.81
N LYS A 74 -5.30 7.08 -1.87
CA LYS A 74 -5.13 6.80 -0.43
C LYS A 74 -6.05 5.69 0.08
N ARG A 75 -7.27 5.57 -0.48
CA ARG A 75 -8.22 4.53 -0.08
C ARG A 75 -7.83 3.18 -0.68
N LEU A 76 -7.46 3.17 -1.96
CA LEU A 76 -7.14 1.96 -2.71
C LEU A 76 -5.82 1.31 -2.28
N ARG A 77 -4.77 2.11 -2.03
CA ARG A 77 -3.44 1.59 -1.68
C ARG A 77 -3.31 1.07 -0.25
N THR A 78 -4.33 1.24 0.60
CA THR A 78 -4.26 0.82 2.01
C THR A 78 -5.23 -0.30 2.31
N ASN A 79 -4.79 -1.27 3.10
CA ASN A 79 -5.63 -2.35 3.61
C ASN A 79 -6.40 -1.98 4.89
N ASN A 80 -6.48 -0.68 5.24
CA ASN A 80 -7.05 -0.19 6.50
C ASN A 80 -8.44 -0.76 6.82
N VAL A 81 -9.25 -0.93 5.78
CA VAL A 81 -10.60 -1.46 5.86
C VAL A 81 -10.59 -2.94 6.28
N GLN A 82 -9.76 -3.75 5.62
CA GLN A 82 -9.57 -5.17 5.96
C GLN A 82 -8.95 -5.33 7.35
N GLU A 83 -7.93 -4.53 7.69
CA GLU A 83 -7.28 -4.56 9.00
C GLU A 83 -8.23 -4.19 10.14
N ARG A 84 -9.15 -3.23 9.92
CA ARG A 84 -10.19 -2.89 10.88
C ARG A 84 -11.15 -4.05 11.11
N ALA A 85 -11.64 -4.68 10.04
CA ALA A 85 -12.52 -5.85 10.13
C ALA A 85 -11.81 -7.02 10.84
N ASN A 86 -10.57 -7.33 10.46
CA ASN A 86 -9.75 -8.37 11.08
C ASN A 86 -9.51 -8.10 12.57
N ARG A 87 -9.22 -6.86 12.94
CA ARG A 87 -9.04 -6.46 14.34
C ARG A 87 -10.32 -6.66 15.14
N GLU A 88 -11.47 -6.32 14.58
CA GLU A 88 -12.76 -6.49 15.25
C GLU A 88 -13.13 -7.97 15.43
N ILE A 89 -12.90 -8.80 14.42
CA ILE A 89 -13.05 -10.26 14.52
C ILE A 89 -12.18 -10.80 15.65
N LYS A 90 -10.89 -10.44 15.68
CA LYS A 90 -9.95 -10.87 16.73
C LYS A 90 -10.37 -10.39 18.12
N ARG A 91 -10.89 -9.16 18.23
CA ARG A 91 -11.36 -8.59 19.49
C ARG A 91 -12.57 -9.36 20.04
N ARG A 92 -13.58 -9.63 19.19
CA ARG A 92 -14.79 -10.37 19.61
C ARG A 92 -14.51 -11.84 19.87
N SER A 93 -13.65 -12.48 19.08
CA SER A 93 -13.29 -13.90 19.29
C SER A 93 -12.47 -14.12 20.55
N ARG A 94 -11.62 -13.16 20.94
CA ARG A 94 -10.83 -13.22 22.19
C ARG A 94 -11.70 -13.32 23.44
N VAL A 95 -12.93 -12.81 23.45
CA VAL A 95 -13.83 -12.93 24.60
C VAL A 95 -14.39 -14.35 24.74
N VAL A 96 -14.63 -15.03 23.61
CA VAL A 96 -15.23 -16.38 23.59
C VAL A 96 -14.25 -17.46 24.05
N GLN A 97 -12.93 -17.26 23.86
CA GLN A 97 -11.84 -18.19 24.17
C GLN A 97 -11.90 -19.53 23.41
N VAL A 98 -12.95 -20.32 23.59
CA VAL A 98 -13.19 -21.61 22.91
C VAL A 98 -14.61 -21.64 22.34
N PHE A 99 -14.73 -21.92 21.05
CA PHE A 99 -16.02 -22.02 20.40
C PHE A 99 -16.60 -23.45 20.53
N PRO A 100 -17.91 -23.60 20.79
CA PRO A 100 -18.56 -24.91 20.91
C PRO A 100 -18.74 -25.62 19.56
N SER A 101 -18.63 -24.89 18.44
CA SER A 101 -18.65 -25.43 17.08
C SER A 101 -18.14 -24.40 16.07
N GLU A 102 -17.73 -24.88 14.89
CA GLU A 102 -17.36 -24.01 13.75
C GLU A 102 -18.51 -23.09 13.33
N LYS A 103 -19.76 -23.59 13.34
CA LYS A 103 -20.95 -22.78 13.04
C LYS A 103 -21.08 -21.57 13.98
N SER A 104 -20.68 -21.72 15.24
CA SER A 104 -20.74 -20.62 16.22
C SER A 104 -19.68 -19.54 15.92
N LEU A 105 -18.49 -19.95 15.47
CA LEU A 105 -17.45 -19.03 14.99
C LEU A 105 -17.92 -18.29 13.73
N LEU A 106 -18.45 -19.01 12.74
CA LEU A 106 -18.97 -18.43 11.50
C LEU A 106 -20.04 -17.37 11.77
N ARG A 107 -20.94 -17.61 12.74
CA ARG A 107 -21.95 -16.62 13.14
C ARG A 107 -21.34 -15.33 13.70
N LEU A 108 -20.30 -15.44 14.53
CA LEU A 108 -19.62 -14.26 15.09
C LEU A 108 -18.89 -13.47 14.00
N VAL A 109 -18.16 -14.16 13.12
CA VAL A 109 -17.48 -13.51 11.99
C VAL A 109 -18.50 -12.86 11.07
N GLY A 110 -19.56 -13.58 10.71
CA GLY A 110 -20.65 -13.09 9.88
C GLY A 110 -21.30 -11.84 10.47
N ALA A 111 -21.59 -11.82 11.78
CA ALA A 111 -22.13 -10.65 12.45
C ALA A 111 -21.20 -9.42 12.32
N VAL A 112 -19.89 -9.57 12.51
CA VAL A 112 -18.93 -8.46 12.33
C VAL A 112 -18.92 -7.96 10.88
N LEU A 113 -19.00 -8.87 9.91
CA LEU A 113 -19.02 -8.49 8.50
C LEU A 113 -20.33 -7.79 8.11
N CYS A 114 -21.48 -8.20 8.67
CA CYS A 114 -22.75 -7.50 8.50
C CYS A 114 -22.69 -6.08 9.08
N ASP A 115 -22.21 -5.92 10.32
CA ASP A 115 -22.02 -4.60 10.95
C ASP A 115 -21.14 -3.70 10.06
N GLN A 116 -20.07 -4.27 9.49
CA GLN A 116 -19.16 -3.52 8.63
C GLN A 116 -19.78 -3.18 7.26
N ALA A 117 -20.60 -4.06 6.71
CA ALA A 117 -21.30 -3.85 5.45
C ALA A 117 -22.34 -2.72 5.58
N GLU A 118 -23.09 -2.68 6.68
CA GLU A 118 -24.04 -1.61 6.99
C GLU A 118 -23.33 -0.25 7.12
N ALA A 119 -22.22 -0.20 7.85
CA ALA A 119 -21.41 1.02 7.94
C ALA A 119 -20.86 1.48 6.57
N TRP A 120 -20.66 0.55 5.62
CA TRP A 120 -20.22 0.90 4.27
C TRP A 120 -21.34 1.36 3.36
N SER A 121 -22.54 0.78 3.46
CA SER A 121 -23.67 1.23 2.65
C SER A 121 -24.01 2.69 2.91
N ASP A 122 -23.77 3.17 4.12
CA ASP A 122 -24.03 4.55 4.52
C ASP A 122 -22.96 5.55 4.04
N SER A 123 -21.85 5.06 3.49
CA SER A 123 -20.66 5.87 3.17
C SER A 123 -20.38 5.95 1.66
N HIS A 124 -20.34 7.16 1.11
CA HIS A 124 -19.91 7.41 -0.27
C HIS A 124 -18.37 7.43 -0.41
N TYR A 125 -17.73 6.26 -0.28
CA TYR A 125 -16.26 6.13 -0.34
C TYR A 125 -15.64 6.44 -1.71
N PHE A 126 -16.39 6.26 -2.79
CA PHE A 126 -15.94 6.62 -4.13
C PHE A 126 -16.94 7.58 -4.75
N SER A 127 -16.50 8.80 -5.06
CA SER A 127 -17.33 9.75 -5.79
C SER A 127 -17.59 9.24 -7.20
N GLU A 128 -18.86 9.04 -7.55
CA GLU A 128 -19.30 8.63 -8.88
C GLU A 128 -18.78 9.58 -9.96
N ARG A 129 -18.90 10.90 -9.74
CA ARG A 129 -18.35 11.93 -10.63
C ARG A 129 -16.86 11.72 -10.91
N LYS A 130 -16.07 11.37 -9.89
CA LYS A 130 -14.63 11.11 -10.06
C LYS A 130 -14.37 9.79 -10.77
N MET A 131 -15.14 8.75 -10.48
CA MET A 131 -15.02 7.46 -11.18
C MET A 131 -15.36 7.60 -12.67
N ALA A 132 -16.32 8.46 -13.03
CA ALA A 132 -16.65 8.76 -14.42
C ALA A 132 -15.47 9.38 -15.20
N GLU A 133 -14.54 10.07 -14.54
CA GLU A 133 -13.32 10.61 -15.17
C GLU A 133 -12.47 9.48 -15.77
N MET A 134 -12.53 8.26 -15.23
CA MET A 134 -11.80 7.10 -15.78
C MET A 134 -12.30 6.73 -17.18
N HIS A 135 -13.60 6.77 -17.43
CA HIS A 135 -14.19 6.42 -18.73
C HIS A 135 -13.97 7.51 -19.79
N ASN A 136 -13.49 8.69 -19.39
CA ASN A 136 -13.16 9.77 -20.29
C ASN A 136 -11.72 9.61 -20.83
N ALA A 137 -11.61 9.24 -22.10
CA ALA A 137 -10.34 9.03 -22.80
C ALA A 137 -9.46 10.30 -22.87
N GLU A 138 -10.04 11.50 -22.79
CA GLU A 138 -9.29 12.76 -22.80
C GLU A 138 -8.59 13.02 -21.45
N LEU A 139 -9.24 12.62 -20.35
CA LEU A 139 -8.68 12.74 -19.00
C LEU A 139 -7.64 11.66 -18.69
N ARG A 140 -7.78 10.46 -19.27
CA ARG A 140 -6.76 9.40 -19.21
C ARG A 140 -5.43 9.80 -19.87
N LYS A 141 -5.46 10.64 -20.91
CA LYS A 141 -4.28 11.05 -21.67
C LYS A 141 -3.32 11.98 -20.90
N GLY A 142 -3.72 12.50 -19.74
CA GLY A 142 -2.94 13.46 -18.95
C GLY A 142 -1.59 12.96 -18.41
N ALA A 143 -1.29 11.66 -18.51
CA ALA A 143 0.00 11.08 -18.12
C ALA A 143 1.01 10.96 -19.27
N SER A 144 0.61 11.21 -20.52
CA SER A 144 1.53 11.21 -21.67
C SER A 144 2.21 12.58 -21.82
N GLY A 145 2.92 13.01 -20.78
CA GLY A 145 3.89 14.08 -20.89
C GLY A 145 5.17 13.54 -21.53
N CYS A 146 5.88 14.38 -22.29
CA CYS A 146 7.29 14.13 -22.58
C CYS A 146 8.04 14.27 -21.26
N HIS A 147 8.29 13.16 -20.57
CA HIS A 147 9.07 13.15 -19.35
C HIS A 147 10.52 12.89 -19.71
N ASP A 148 11.43 13.68 -19.15
CA ASP A 148 12.84 13.33 -19.14
C ASP A 148 13.02 12.18 -18.13
N TRP A 149 13.07 10.96 -18.64
CA TRP A 149 13.18 9.74 -17.84
C TRP A 149 14.45 9.71 -17.00
N THR A 150 15.56 10.22 -17.53
CA THR A 150 16.84 10.23 -16.83
C THR A 150 16.81 11.19 -15.63
N GLU A 151 16.23 12.37 -15.80
CA GLU A 151 16.06 13.34 -14.70
C GLU A 151 15.12 12.80 -13.61
N LEU A 152 14.04 12.12 -14.01
CA LEU A 152 13.11 11.50 -13.07
C LEU A 152 13.75 10.33 -12.30
N GLU A 153 14.52 9.48 -12.97
CA GLU A 153 15.26 8.38 -12.34
C GLU A 153 16.25 8.90 -11.31
N GLU A 154 17.06 9.91 -11.67
CA GLU A 154 17.98 10.53 -10.72
C GLU A 154 17.26 11.15 -9.53
N THR A 155 16.15 11.84 -9.80
CA THR A 155 15.35 12.49 -8.74
C THR A 155 14.72 11.45 -7.82
N ALA A 156 14.15 10.38 -8.37
CA ALA A 156 13.55 9.29 -7.62
C ALA A 156 14.59 8.57 -6.77
N ARG A 157 15.77 8.27 -7.33
CA ARG A 157 16.89 7.67 -6.58
C ARG A 157 17.30 8.55 -5.40
N LYS A 158 17.49 9.87 -5.63
CA LYS A 158 17.79 10.84 -4.55
C LYS A 158 16.69 10.88 -3.48
N MET A 159 15.41 10.79 -3.86
CA MET A 159 14.30 10.76 -2.91
C MET A 159 14.28 9.48 -2.06
N VAL A 160 14.55 8.33 -2.69
CA VAL A 160 14.60 7.02 -2.03
C VAL A 160 15.79 6.95 -1.07
N GLU A 161 16.98 7.37 -1.52
CA GLU A 161 18.20 7.46 -0.69
C GLU A 161 18.00 8.42 0.48
N SER A 162 17.46 9.62 0.23
CA SER A 162 17.15 10.57 1.30
C SER A 162 16.14 10.01 2.30
N SER A 163 15.14 9.26 1.85
CA SER A 163 14.17 8.58 2.73
C SER A 163 14.84 7.52 3.60
N PHE A 164 15.83 6.81 3.06
CA PHE A 164 16.61 5.82 3.81
C PHE A 164 17.52 6.49 4.86
N GLU A 165 18.28 7.51 4.48
CA GLU A 165 19.16 8.26 5.39
C GLU A 165 18.41 8.93 6.53
N LEU A 166 17.23 9.50 6.25
CA LEU A 166 16.36 10.08 7.28
C LEU A 166 15.90 9.02 8.29
N ALA A 167 15.60 7.82 7.83
CA ALA A 167 15.21 6.73 8.71
C ALA A 167 16.39 6.25 9.58
N ASP A 168 17.60 6.14 9.02
CA ASP A 168 18.81 5.73 9.74
C ASP A 168 19.23 6.76 10.83
N ARG A 169 19.08 8.06 10.53
CA ARG A 169 19.31 9.13 11.50
C ARG A 169 18.33 9.13 12.67
N VAL A 170 17.07 8.76 12.43
CA VAL A 170 16.06 8.68 13.50
C VAL A 170 16.33 7.50 14.43
N ASP A 171 16.91 6.40 13.93
CA ASP A 171 17.22 5.21 14.73
C ASP A 171 18.56 5.30 15.50
N SER A 172 19.43 6.27 15.18
CA SER A 172 20.70 6.52 15.89
C SER A 172 20.60 7.51 17.06
N THR A 173 19.40 8.02 17.37
CA THR A 173 19.11 8.96 18.47
C THR A 173 18.26 8.30 19.55
#